data_AF-A0A9P3NAV9-F1
#
_entry.id   AF-A0A9P3NAV9-F1
#
_cell.length_a   1.000
_cell.length_b   1.000
_cell.length_c   1.000
_cell.angle_alpha   90.00
_cell.angle_beta   90.00
_cell.angle_gamma   90.00
#
_symmetry.space_group_name_H-M   'P 1'
#
loop_
_entity.id
_entity.type
_entity.pdbx_description
1 polymer ?
#
loop_
_entity_poly.entity_id
_entity_poly.type
_entity_poly.pdbx_seq_one_letter_code
_entity_poly.pdbx_strand_id
1 'polypeptide(L)'
;MTLLKKHGNFQKDTPAERNIRFGVREHAMGAIANGIQLHLTGLIPYVATFFIFSDYMRNAIRISALGETGVIQVMTHDSIGLGEDGPLTSLLSTWRLSAPCPTC
;
A
#
# COMPACT_ATOMS: atom_id res chain seq x y z
N MET A 1 13.65 -0.60 2.06
CA MET A 1 13.44 0.27 0.88
C MET A 1 12.86 -0.59 -0.23
N THR A 2 11.57 -0.46 -0.52
CA THR A 2 10.74 -1.33 -1.38
C THR A 2 10.86 -1.00 -2.87
N LEU A 3 11.97 -0.39 -3.30
CA LEU A 3 12.17 0.03 -4.69
C LEU A 3 12.74 -1.11 -5.54
N LEU A 4 12.34 -1.16 -6.81
CA LEU A 4 12.94 -2.06 -7.78
C LEU A 4 14.30 -1.50 -8.21
N LYS A 5 15.38 -2.18 -7.80
CA LYS A 5 16.78 -1.74 -8.00
C LYS A 5 17.19 -1.50 -9.46
N LYS A 6 16.50 -2.13 -10.43
CA LYS A 6 16.83 -2.05 -11.86
C LYS A 6 16.01 -1.03 -12.65
N HIS A 7 15.10 -0.32 -12.00
CA HIS A 7 14.21 0.64 -12.66
C HIS A 7 14.40 2.04 -12.06
N GLY A 8 14.20 3.06 -12.89
CA GLY A 8 14.16 4.47 -12.51
C GLY A 8 12.83 4.87 -11.90
N ASN A 9 12.60 6.19 -11.77
CA ASN A 9 11.36 6.74 -11.23
C ASN A 9 10.38 7.07 -12.37
N PHE A 10 9.11 6.74 -12.19
CA PHE A 10 8.04 7.18 -13.06
C PHE A 10 7.83 8.70 -12.88
N GLN A 11 8.08 9.45 -13.95
CA GLN A 11 7.97 10.92 -14.01
C GLN A 11 7.38 11.31 -15.37
N LYS A 12 6.97 12.58 -15.52
CA LYS A 12 6.44 13.11 -16.79
C LYS A 12 7.38 12.88 -17.97
N ASP A 13 8.68 13.07 -17.74
CA ASP A 13 9.70 12.93 -18.78
C ASP A 13 10.14 11.46 -18.97
N THR A 14 9.84 10.58 -18.01
CA THR A 14 10.22 9.15 -18.03
C THR A 14 9.04 8.24 -17.65
N PRO A 15 8.00 8.13 -18.50
CA PRO A 15 6.82 7.32 -18.22
C PRO A 15 7.05 5.81 -18.35
N ALA A 16 8.18 5.38 -18.93
CA ALA A 16 8.51 3.96 -19.09
C ALA A 16 9.02 3.29 -17.79
N GLU A 17 9.33 4.09 -16.77
CA GLU A 17 9.91 3.59 -15.53
C GLU A 17 8.88 3.01 -14.56
N ARG A 18 9.33 2.14 -13.65
CA ARG A 18 8.41 1.31 -12.84
C ARG A 18 8.31 1.70 -11.37
N ASN A 19 9.17 2.58 -10.85
CA ASN A 19 9.06 3.03 -9.45
C ASN A 19 8.20 4.29 -9.37
N ILE A 20 7.00 4.18 -8.83
CA ILE A 20 6.09 5.32 -8.63
C ILE A 20 6.30 5.88 -7.21
N ARG A 21 6.54 7.19 -7.11
CA ARG A 21 6.68 7.89 -5.83
C ARG A 21 5.37 8.60 -5.48
N PHE A 22 4.57 7.97 -4.64
CA PHE A 22 3.26 8.49 -4.23
C PHE A 22 3.35 9.62 -3.19
N GLY A 23 4.47 9.72 -2.45
CA GLY A 23 4.58 10.60 -1.28
C GLY A 23 3.77 10.09 -0.09
N VAL A 24 3.50 10.95 0.89
CA VAL A 24 2.64 10.65 2.07
C VAL A 24 1.17 10.76 1.67
N ARG A 25 0.69 9.77 0.92
CA ARG A 25 -0.65 9.75 0.30
C ARG A 25 -1.21 8.33 0.22
N GLU A 26 -1.32 7.66 1.36
CA GLU A 26 -1.60 6.23 1.47
C GLU A 26 -2.97 5.86 0.89
N HIS A 27 -3.99 6.67 1.15
CA HIS A 27 -5.33 6.46 0.58
C HIS A 27 -5.32 6.53 -0.95
N ALA A 28 -4.69 7.57 -1.50
CA ALA A 28 -4.61 7.76 -2.95
C ALA A 28 -3.75 6.68 -3.60
N MET A 29 -2.66 6.28 -2.95
CA MET A 29 -1.78 5.19 -3.39
C MET A 29 -2.58 3.88 -3.58
N GLY A 30 -3.41 3.51 -2.60
CA GLY A 30 -4.27 2.33 -2.71
C GLY A 30 -5.29 2.43 -3.85
N ALA A 31 -5.95 3.58 -4.01
CA ALA A 31 -6.92 3.80 -5.08
C ALA A 31 -6.28 3.76 -6.48
N ILE A 32 -5.10 4.35 -6.65
CA ILE A 32 -4.34 4.32 -7.92
C ILE A 32 -3.94 2.88 -8.26
N ALA A 33 -3.47 2.11 -7.27
CA ALA A 33 -3.09 0.72 -7.51
C ALA A 33 -4.28 -0.16 -7.94
N ASN A 34 -5.47 0.05 -7.35
CA ASN A 34 -6.69 -0.61 -7.81
C ASN A 34 -7.01 -0.24 -9.26
N GLY A 35 -6.88 1.05 -9.62
CA GLY A 35 -7.07 1.52 -10.99
C GLY A 35 -6.10 0.90 -11.99
N ILE A 36 -4.83 0.75 -11.62
CA ILE A 36 -3.81 0.09 -12.46
C ILE A 36 -4.15 -1.38 -12.69
N GLN A 37 -4.63 -2.08 -11.65
CA GLN A 37 -5.02 -3.48 -11.78
C GLN A 37 -6.26 -3.65 -12.67
N LEU A 38 -7.26 -2.77 -12.52
CA LEU A 38 -8.49 -2.77 -13.33
C LEU A 38 -8.25 -2.38 -14.80
N HIS A 39 -7.13 -1.74 -15.11
CA HIS A 39 -6.75 -1.43 -16.48
C HIS A 39 -6.43 -2.70 -17.31
N LEU A 40 -6.37 -3.90 -16.70
CA LEU A 40 -6.25 -5.22 -17.35
C LEU A 40 -5.06 -5.40 -18.31
N THR A 41 -4.06 -4.52 -18.25
CA THR A 41 -2.84 -4.57 -19.06
C THR A 41 -1.81 -5.62 -18.60
N GLY A 42 -2.17 -6.50 -17.66
CA GLY A 42 -1.28 -7.52 -17.10
C GLY A 42 -0.20 -6.97 -16.16
N LEU A 43 -0.36 -5.72 -15.69
CA LEU A 43 0.51 -5.12 -14.68
C LEU A 43 0.10 -5.61 -13.29
N ILE A 44 1.07 -5.95 -12.45
CA ILE A 44 0.85 -6.32 -11.05
C ILE A 44 1.38 -5.16 -10.18
N PRO A 45 0.50 -4.26 -9.69
CA PRO A 45 0.92 -3.14 -8.87
C PRO A 45 1.20 -3.63 -7.44
N TYR A 46 2.28 -3.09 -6.88
CA TYR A 46 2.59 -3.26 -5.47
C TYR A 46 2.69 -1.88 -4.81
N VAL A 47 2.19 -1.76 -3.58
CA VAL A 47 2.22 -0.53 -2.78
C VAL A 47 2.83 -0.83 -1.44
N ALA A 48 3.53 0.14 -0.83
CA ALA A 48 4.21 -0.08 0.44
C ALA A 48 4.04 1.09 1.40
N THR A 49 3.73 0.79 2.66
CA THR A 49 3.64 1.78 3.75
C THR A 49 3.94 1.13 5.11
N PHE A 50 3.91 1.91 6.19
CA PHE A 50 3.95 1.38 7.55
C PHE A 50 2.59 0.79 7.91
N PHE A 51 2.58 -0.32 8.64
CA PHE A 51 1.36 -1.05 8.96
C PHE A 51 0.34 -0.16 9.67
N ILE A 52 0.78 0.80 10.48
CA ILE A 52 -0.15 1.70 11.14
C ILE A 52 -0.88 2.66 10.20
N PHE A 53 -0.26 3.05 9.09
CA PHE A 53 -0.92 3.88 8.09
C PHE A 53 -1.87 3.08 7.18
N SER A 54 -2.01 1.77 7.41
CA SER A 54 -3.05 0.97 6.75
C SER A 54 -4.46 1.51 7.03
N ASP A 55 -4.69 2.12 8.20
CA ASP A 55 -5.97 2.74 8.55
C ASP A 55 -6.34 3.88 7.61
N TYR A 56 -5.36 4.64 7.09
CA TYR A 56 -5.60 5.70 6.11
C TYR A 56 -6.06 5.17 4.74
N MET A 57 -5.63 3.96 4.38
CA MET A 57 -5.94 3.30 3.11
C MET A 57 -6.96 2.16 3.24
N ARG A 58 -7.60 2.02 4.40
CA ARG A 58 -8.54 0.93 4.70
C ARG A 58 -9.69 0.83 3.70
N ASN A 59 -10.24 1.96 3.26
CA ASN A 59 -11.28 1.95 2.24
C ASN A 59 -10.76 1.45 0.89
N ALA A 60 -9.53 1.82 0.51
CA ALA A 60 -8.92 1.35 -0.72
C ALA A 60 -8.61 -0.16 -0.67
N ILE A 61 -8.18 -0.70 0.47
CA ILE A 61 -8.03 -2.14 0.72
C ILE A 61 -9.36 -2.86 0.52
N ARG A 62 -10.43 -2.34 1.14
CA ARG A 62 -11.77 -2.91 1.04
C ARG A 62 -12.30 -2.93 -0.39
N ILE A 63 -12.10 -1.84 -1.14
CA ILE A 63 -12.46 -1.78 -2.56
C ILE A 63 -11.62 -2.76 -3.38
N SER A 64 -10.35 -2.95 -3.02
CA SER A 64 -9.47 -3.92 -3.66
C SER A 64 -10.03 -5.34 -3.58
N ALA A 65 -10.50 -5.71 -2.39
CA ALA A 65 -11.10 -7.00 -2.11
C ALA A 65 -12.49 -7.20 -2.73
N LEU A 66 -13.30 -6.14 -2.77
CA LEU A 66 -14.62 -6.17 -3.42
C LEU A 66 -14.53 -6.21 -4.94
N GLY A 67 -13.53 -5.54 -5.51
CA GLY A 67 -13.29 -5.52 -6.95
C GLY A 67 -12.42 -6.68 -7.45
N GLU A 68 -12.06 -7.61 -6.56
CA GLU A 68 -11.13 -8.73 -6.82
C GLU A 68 -9.83 -8.27 -7.50
N THR A 69 -9.40 -7.05 -7.20
CA THR A 69 -8.17 -6.48 -7.74
C THR A 69 -7.03 -7.02 -6.90
N GLY A 70 -6.27 -7.97 -7.43
CA GLY A 70 -5.11 -8.61 -6.77
C GLY A 70 -3.91 -7.68 -6.55
N VAL A 71 -4.12 -6.54 -5.88
CA VAL A 71 -3.10 -5.54 -5.55
C VAL A 71 -2.28 -6.03 -4.36
N ILE A 72 -0.95 -6.01 -4.50
CA ILE A 72 -0.05 -6.47 -3.43
C ILE A 72 0.25 -5.30 -2.49
N GLN A 73 -0.15 -5.43 -1.22
CA GLN A 73 0.12 -4.43 -0.19
C GLN A 73 1.24 -4.87 0.76
N VAL A 74 2.36 -4.18 0.69
CA VAL A 74 3.56 -4.45 1.50
C VAL A 74 3.57 -3.52 2.71
N MET A 75 3.05 -4.00 3.83
CA MET A 75 3.05 -3.28 5.10
C MET A 75 4.32 -3.62 5.89
N THR A 76 5.03 -2.59 6.32
CA THR A 76 6.28 -2.73 7.09
C THR A 76 6.07 -2.25 8.53
N HIS A 77 6.99 -2.59 9.45
CA HIS A 77 6.90 -2.19 10.86
C HIS A 77 5.66 -2.78 11.57
N ASP A 78 5.51 -4.10 11.48
CA ASP A 78 4.38 -4.90 11.98
C ASP A 78 4.52 -5.31 13.47
N SER A 79 5.48 -4.74 14.22
CA SER A 79 5.72 -5.08 15.62
C SER A 79 5.90 -3.88 16.56
N ILE A 80 5.64 -4.10 17.85
CA ILE A 80 5.86 -3.15 18.97
C ILE A 80 7.33 -2.70 19.09
N GLY A 81 8.26 -3.38 18.40
CA GLY A 81 9.70 -3.09 18.43
C GLY A 81 10.12 -1.76 17.80
N LEU A 82 9.18 -0.87 17.45
CA LEU A 82 9.48 0.48 16.96
C LEU A 82 10.01 1.42 18.06
N GLY A 83 9.93 1.02 19.33
CA GLY A 83 10.70 1.59 20.44
C GLY A 83 10.27 3.00 20.85
N GLU A 84 10.68 4.03 20.11
CA GLU A 84 10.64 5.44 20.52
C GLU A 84 9.57 6.29 19.84
N ASP A 85 8.94 5.80 18.76
CA ASP A 85 7.88 6.53 18.04
C ASP A 85 6.51 6.48 18.76
N GLY A 86 6.50 6.63 20.09
CA GLY A 86 5.30 6.87 20.89
C GLY A 86 4.18 5.80 20.89
N PRO A 87 3.20 5.93 21.81
CA PRO A 87 2.06 5.01 21.91
C PRO A 87 1.10 5.07 20.71
N LEU A 88 1.21 6.11 19.87
CA LEU A 88 0.45 6.25 18.63
C LEU A 88 0.93 5.30 17.55
N THR A 89 2.23 4.96 17.49
CA THR A 89 2.79 4.08 16.44
C THR A 89 2.75 2.60 16.83
N SER A 90 2.34 2.29 18.06
CA SER A 90 2.26 0.92 18.57
C SER A 90 0.95 0.24 18.16
N LEU A 91 1.10 -0.90 17.47
CA LEU A 91 0.07 -1.71 16.77
C LEU A 91 -1.15 -2.21 17.56
N LEU A 92 -1.31 -1.88 18.84
CA LEU A 92 -2.34 -2.49 19.69
C LEU A 92 -3.78 -2.15 19.25
N SER A 93 -3.99 -0.98 18.62
CA SER A 93 -5.30 -0.55 18.11
C SER A 93 -5.62 -1.09 16.71
N THR A 94 -4.65 -1.16 15.79
CA THR A 94 -4.86 -1.55 14.38
C THR A 94 -5.16 -3.06 14.22
N TRP A 95 -4.47 -3.95 14.96
CA TRP A 95 -4.73 -5.41 14.90
C TRP A 95 -6.15 -5.82 15.28
N ARG A 96 -6.81 -5.06 16.15
CA ARG A 96 -8.18 -5.35 16.59
C ARG A 96 -9.24 -4.89 15.58
N LEU A 97 -8.88 -3.97 14.68
CA LEU A 97 -9.75 -3.43 13.65
C LEU A 97 -9.53 -4.07 12.27
N SER A 98 -8.41 -4.79 12.07
CA SER A 98 -8.11 -5.60 10.89
C SER A 98 -8.83 -6.97 10.90
N ALA A 99 -10.08 -7.01 11.38
CA ALA A 99 -10.95 -8.18 11.26
C ALA A 99 -11.05 -8.65 9.79
N PRO A 100 -11.20 -9.97 9.54
CA PRO A 100 -10.87 -10.58 8.26
C PRO A 100 -11.75 -10.01 7.15
N CYS A 101 -11.11 -9.24 6.28
CA CYS A 101 -11.64 -8.98 4.96
C CYS A 101 -11.67 -10.34 4.23
N PRO A 102 -12.84 -10.84 3.81
CA PRO A 102 -13.00 -12.25 3.39
C PRO A 102 -12.30 -12.59 2.06
N THR A 103 -11.84 -11.59 1.31
CA THR A 103 -11.16 -11.73 0.02
C THR A 103 -9.86 -10.93 -0.07
N CYS A 104 -9.41 -10.40 1.08
CA CYS A 104 -8.03 -9.97 1.30
C CYS A 104 -7.25 -11.19 1.85
#